data_AF-A0A2V7TUQ3-F1
#
_entry.id   AF-A0A2V7TUQ3-F1
#
_cell.length_a   1.000
_cell.length_b   1.000
_cell.length_c   1.000
_cell.angle_alpha   90.00
_cell.angle_beta   90.00
_cell.angle_gamma   90.00
#
_symmetry.space_group_name_H-M   'P 1'
#
loop_
_entity.id
_entity.type
_entity.pdbx_description
1 polymer ?
#
loop_
_entity_poly.entity_id
_entity_poly.type
_entity_poly.pdbx_seq_one_letter_code
_entity_poly.pdbx_strand_id
1 'polypeptide(L)'
;MPADLRDPTDPREWLRRARSNLALARVGQQGEILLEDLCFEAQQAAEKAAKAILVSRSVRFRTRLGLSGRLDLMIETKDACFPVDFKDSEGPVRRNHRIQLAAYALLIEDSLGIRAPAGFVYRVPLKDVVAVDIREEDRGSAEAAIAAIRHSVLAEAMPGPTDVRNRCTACEFRNYCADIW
;
A
#
# COMPACT_ATOMS: atom_id res chain seq x y z
N MET A 1 -5.83 -11.75 26.27
CA MET A 1 -5.53 -12.92 25.41
C MET A 1 -4.01 -13.06 25.32
N PRO A 2 -3.40 -14.25 25.45
CA PRO A 2 -1.94 -14.34 25.49
C PRO A 2 -1.33 -13.91 24.16
N ALA A 3 -0.24 -13.16 24.27
CA ALA A 3 0.53 -12.54 23.20
C ALA A 3 1.56 -13.51 22.59
N ASP A 4 1.16 -14.73 22.26
CA ASP A 4 1.94 -15.54 21.32
C ASP A 4 1.61 -15.03 19.91
N LEU A 5 2.55 -14.28 19.36
CA LEU A 5 2.48 -13.66 18.05
C LEU A 5 2.30 -14.75 17.00
N ARG A 6 1.06 -14.93 16.55
CA ARG A 6 0.68 -15.77 15.41
C ARG A 6 1.74 -15.72 14.30
N ASP A 7 2.49 -16.81 14.13
CA ASP A 7 3.66 -16.88 13.25
C ASP A 7 3.27 -16.62 11.78
N PRO A 8 3.71 -15.50 11.18
CA PRO A 8 3.41 -15.18 9.79
C PRO A 8 4.14 -16.09 8.79
N THR A 9 5.05 -16.95 9.25
CA THR A 9 5.77 -17.95 8.47
C THR A 9 5.11 -19.33 8.51
N ASP A 10 4.08 -19.54 9.35
CA ASP A 10 3.30 -20.77 9.35
C ASP A 10 2.15 -20.71 8.31
N PRO A 11 2.13 -21.57 7.28
CA PRO A 11 1.02 -21.68 6.34
C PRO A 11 -0.34 -21.93 7.00
N ARG A 12 -0.36 -22.68 8.11
CA ARG A 12 -1.60 -23.06 8.81
C ARG A 12 -2.26 -21.84 9.44
N GLU A 13 -1.48 -20.88 9.90
CA GLU A 13 -1.97 -19.61 10.43
C GLU A 13 -2.73 -18.83 9.34
N TRP A 14 -2.15 -18.72 8.14
CA TRP A 14 -2.81 -18.07 7.00
C TRP A 14 -4.09 -18.79 6.58
N LEU A 15 -4.08 -20.12 6.56
CA LEU A 15 -5.26 -20.92 6.23
C LEU A 15 -6.37 -20.76 7.29
N ARG A 16 -6.02 -20.70 8.58
CA ARG A 16 -6.99 -20.43 9.66
C ARG A 16 -7.66 -19.08 9.46
N ARG A 17 -6.89 -18.02 9.17
CA ARG A 17 -7.45 -16.69 8.90
C ARG A 17 -8.32 -16.70 7.64
N ALA A 18 -7.89 -17.35 6.57
CA ALA A 18 -8.68 -17.49 5.35
C ALA A 18 -10.05 -18.12 5.61
N ARG A 19 -10.11 -19.19 6.41
CA ARG A 19 -11.37 -19.83 6.82
C ARG A 19 -12.24 -18.90 7.66
N SER A 20 -11.64 -18.11 8.55
CA SER A 20 -12.36 -17.11 9.35
C SER A 20 -13.03 -16.06 8.47
N ASN A 21 -12.30 -15.47 7.51
CA ASN A 21 -12.85 -14.50 6.57
C ASN A 21 -13.94 -15.13 5.68
N LEU A 22 -13.74 -16.37 5.23
CA LEU A 22 -14.76 -17.10 4.46
C LEU A 22 -16.04 -17.33 5.26
N ALA A 23 -15.93 -17.62 6.57
CA ALA A 23 -17.09 -17.78 7.43
C ALA A 23 -17.88 -16.48 7.58
N LEU A 24 -17.19 -15.33 7.72
CA LEU A 24 -17.82 -14.01 7.74
C LEU A 24 -18.53 -13.71 6.41
N ALA A 25 -17.86 -13.92 5.29
CA ALA A 25 -18.46 -13.71 3.95
C ALA A 25 -19.70 -14.60 3.71
N ARG A 26 -19.73 -15.80 4.30
CA ARG A 26 -20.83 -16.78 4.16
C ARG A 26 -22.05 -16.49 5.02
N VAL A 27 -21.97 -15.54 5.96
CA VAL A 27 -23.17 -15.08 6.69
C VAL A 27 -24.24 -14.62 5.70
N GLY A 28 -23.80 -14.08 4.55
CA GLY A 28 -24.70 -13.50 3.55
C GLY A 28 -25.28 -12.18 4.04
N GLN A 29 -26.10 -11.54 3.21
CA GLN A 29 -26.70 -10.27 3.55
C GLN A 29 -27.78 -10.48 4.63
N GLN A 30 -27.42 -10.24 5.89
CA GLN A 30 -28.31 -10.35 7.05
C GLN A 30 -28.38 -9.02 7.79
N GLY A 31 -29.59 -8.56 8.09
CA GLY A 31 -29.80 -7.30 8.80
C GLY A 31 -29.16 -6.12 8.08
N GLU A 32 -28.32 -5.37 8.80
CA GLU A 32 -27.64 -4.16 8.31
C GLU A 32 -26.27 -4.44 7.66
N ILE A 33 -25.90 -5.72 7.48
CA ILE A 33 -24.62 -6.07 6.85
C ILE A 33 -24.63 -5.65 5.38
N LEU A 34 -23.70 -4.79 5.01
CA LEU A 34 -23.54 -4.29 3.64
C LEU A 34 -22.88 -5.35 2.74
N LEU A 35 -23.23 -5.35 1.46
CA LEU A 35 -22.68 -6.31 0.49
C LEU A 35 -21.17 -6.08 0.30
N GLU A 36 -20.74 -4.83 0.36
CA GLU A 36 -19.36 -4.38 0.25
C GLU A 36 -18.47 -5.02 1.33
N ASP A 37 -18.97 -5.10 2.57
CA ASP A 37 -18.27 -5.75 3.68
C ASP A 37 -18.14 -7.27 3.45
N LEU A 38 -19.19 -7.91 2.96
CA LEU A 38 -19.16 -9.34 2.61
C LEU A 38 -18.18 -9.62 1.47
N CYS A 39 -18.16 -8.76 0.45
CA CYS A 39 -17.22 -8.83 -0.66
C CYS A 39 -15.77 -8.63 -0.19
N PHE A 40 -15.54 -7.68 0.73
CA PHE A 40 -14.24 -7.48 1.35
C PHE A 40 -13.79 -8.75 2.09
N GLU A 41 -14.64 -9.34 2.92
CA GLU A 41 -14.33 -10.59 3.63
C GLU A 41 -14.05 -11.76 2.66
N ALA A 42 -14.79 -11.86 1.56
CA ALA A 42 -14.54 -12.86 0.53
C ALA A 42 -13.18 -12.67 -0.16
N GLN A 43 -12.83 -11.42 -0.54
CA GLN A 43 -11.51 -11.08 -1.08
C GLN A 43 -10.40 -11.48 -0.09
N GLN A 44 -10.58 -11.10 1.17
CA GLN A 44 -9.65 -11.37 2.26
C GLN A 44 -9.46 -12.86 2.55
N ALA A 45 -10.48 -13.68 2.33
CA ALA A 45 -10.38 -15.14 2.41
C ALA A 45 -9.50 -15.72 1.29
N ALA A 46 -9.74 -15.28 0.05
CA ALA A 46 -8.99 -15.74 -1.11
C ALA A 46 -7.51 -15.36 -1.01
N GLU A 47 -7.20 -14.11 -0.67
CA GLU A 47 -5.82 -13.65 -0.52
C GLU A 47 -5.05 -14.42 0.55
N LYS A 48 -5.66 -14.68 1.71
CA LYS A 48 -5.00 -15.44 2.79
C LYS A 48 -4.84 -16.91 2.44
N ALA A 49 -5.79 -17.51 1.72
CA ALA A 49 -5.64 -18.88 1.22
C ALA A 49 -4.48 -18.98 0.22
N ALA A 50 -4.37 -18.04 -0.71
CA ALA A 50 -3.23 -17.96 -1.63
C ALA A 50 -1.91 -17.77 -0.86
N LYS A 51 -1.89 -16.87 0.14
CA LYS A 51 -0.71 -16.66 0.98
C LYS A 51 -0.27 -17.91 1.74
N ALA A 52 -1.20 -18.73 2.23
CA ALA A 52 -0.88 -20.01 2.85
C ALA A 52 -0.11 -20.93 1.89
N ILE A 53 -0.55 -21.00 0.63
CA ILE A 53 0.12 -21.80 -0.41
C ILE A 53 1.53 -21.27 -0.64
N LEU A 54 1.68 -19.96 -0.85
CA LEU A 54 2.97 -19.30 -1.11
C LEU A 54 3.96 -19.52 0.04
N VAL A 55 3.51 -19.35 1.29
CA VAL A 55 4.34 -19.61 2.47
C VAL A 55 4.74 -21.08 2.54
N SER A 56 3.83 -22.03 2.26
CA SER A 56 4.19 -23.46 2.29
C SER A 56 5.20 -23.85 1.21
N ARG A 57 5.19 -23.14 0.09
CA ARG A 57 6.16 -23.30 -1.01
C ARG A 57 7.41 -22.45 -0.84
N SER A 58 7.57 -21.77 0.30
CA SER A 58 8.68 -20.83 0.54
C SER A 58 8.84 -19.76 -0.55
N VAL A 59 7.75 -19.43 -1.25
CA VAL A 59 7.75 -18.39 -2.28
C VAL A 59 7.86 -17.04 -1.58
N ARG A 60 8.97 -16.34 -1.83
CA ARG A 60 9.14 -14.96 -1.35
C ARG A 60 8.24 -14.05 -2.18
N PHE A 61 7.17 -13.55 -1.54
CA PHE A 61 6.32 -12.49 -2.08
C PHE A 61 6.76 -11.09 -1.61
N ARG A 62 7.95 -10.99 -1.01
CA ARG A 62 8.52 -9.69 -0.65
C ARG A 62 9.15 -9.13 -1.90
N THR A 63 8.80 -7.89 -2.22
CA THR A 63 9.58 -7.18 -3.21
C THR A 63 11.04 -7.09 -2.77
N ARG A 64 11.99 -6.92 -3.69
CA ARG A 64 13.41 -6.64 -3.37
C ARG A 64 13.52 -5.50 -2.35
N LEU A 65 12.65 -4.51 -2.48
CA LEU A 65 12.59 -3.35 -1.61
C LEU A 65 11.74 -3.57 -0.37
N GLY A 66 11.19 -4.76 -0.10
CA GLY A 66 10.27 -5.07 1.00
C GLY A 66 9.07 -4.12 1.10
N LEU A 67 8.72 -3.49 -0.03
CA LEU A 67 7.58 -2.63 -0.24
C LEU A 67 6.36 -3.49 -0.55
N SER A 68 5.21 -3.11 0.01
CA SER A 68 3.90 -3.66 -0.32
C SER A 68 2.92 -2.50 -0.51
N GLY A 69 2.01 -2.63 -1.46
CA GLY A 69 0.98 -1.64 -1.72
C GLY A 69 -0.18 -2.23 -2.51
N ARG A 70 -1.32 -1.55 -2.48
CA ARG A 70 -2.47 -1.83 -3.34
C ARG A 70 -2.59 -0.66 -4.30
N LEU A 71 -2.50 -0.94 -5.59
CA LEU A 71 -2.76 0.07 -6.62
C LEU A 71 -4.27 0.27 -6.72
N ASP A 72 -4.71 1.51 -6.94
CA ASP A 72 -6.11 1.79 -7.21
C ASP A 72 -6.52 1.21 -8.57
N LEU A 73 -5.66 1.43 -9.58
CA LEU A 73 -5.80 0.90 -10.93
C LEU A 73 -4.40 0.76 -11.56
N MET A 74 -4.26 -0.24 -12.43
CA MET A 74 -3.08 -0.42 -13.29
C MET A 74 -3.54 -0.59 -14.72
N ILE A 75 -2.99 0.22 -15.63
CA ILE A 75 -3.19 0.05 -17.07
C ILE A 75 -2.06 -0.82 -17.60
N GLU A 76 -2.41 -1.96 -18.17
CA GLU A 76 -1.45 -2.88 -18.78
C GLU A 76 -1.47 -2.73 -20.31
N THR A 77 -0.28 -2.72 -20.89
CA THR A 77 -0.07 -2.79 -22.33
C THR A 77 0.88 -3.95 -22.62
N LYS A 78 1.11 -4.24 -23.90
CA LYS A 78 2.03 -5.32 -24.31
C LYS A 78 3.44 -5.15 -23.73
N ASP A 79 3.91 -3.92 -23.59
CA ASP A 79 5.32 -3.61 -23.31
C ASP A 79 5.54 -2.86 -21.98
N ALA A 80 4.48 -2.38 -21.32
CA ALA A 80 4.57 -1.56 -20.12
C ALA A 80 3.30 -1.59 -19.26
N CYS A 81 3.47 -1.29 -17.98
CA CYS A 81 2.39 -1.10 -17.01
C CYS A 81 2.41 0.32 -16.45
N PHE A 82 1.24 0.92 -16.24
CA PHE A 82 1.11 2.30 -15.78
C PHE A 82 0.21 2.34 -14.53
N PRO A 83 0.77 2.64 -13.34
CA PRO A 83 -0.04 2.82 -12.14
C PRO A 83 -0.89 4.09 -12.26
N VAL A 84 -2.13 4.02 -11.77
CA VAL A 84 -3.04 5.15 -11.65
C VAL A 84 -3.37 5.36 -10.18
N ASP A 85 -3.20 6.59 -9.70
CA ASP A 85 -3.48 7.02 -8.32
C ASP A 85 -4.64 8.02 -8.33
N PHE A 86 -5.72 7.70 -7.63
CA PHE A 86 -6.89 8.56 -7.56
C PHE A 86 -6.74 9.53 -6.39
N LYS A 87 -6.75 10.82 -6.67
CA LYS A 87 -6.65 11.87 -5.66
C LYS A 87 -7.91 12.70 -5.61
N ASP A 88 -8.50 12.74 -4.42
CA ASP A 88 -9.54 13.71 -4.09
C ASP A 88 -8.88 15.06 -3.76
N SER A 89 -8.41 15.74 -4.80
CA SER A 89 -7.73 17.02 -4.68
C SER A 89 -7.84 17.84 -5.97
N GLU A 90 -8.09 19.12 -5.81
CA GLU A 90 -8.02 20.12 -6.90
C GLU A 90 -6.58 20.63 -7.13
N GLY A 91 -5.65 20.27 -6.24
CA GLY A 91 -4.27 20.72 -6.30
C GLY A 91 -3.49 20.14 -7.50
N PRO A 92 -2.32 20.72 -7.82
CA PRO A 92 -1.42 20.13 -8.81
C PRO A 92 -0.78 18.85 -8.27
N VAL A 93 -0.22 18.04 -9.17
CA VAL A 93 0.63 16.89 -8.79
C VAL A 93 1.89 17.41 -8.08
N ARG A 94 2.02 17.07 -6.79
CA ARG A 94 3.14 17.46 -5.92
C ARG A 94 4.14 16.31 -5.76
N ARG A 95 5.27 16.61 -5.12
CA ARG A 95 6.36 15.65 -4.89
C ARG A 95 5.93 14.36 -4.19
N ASN A 96 5.02 14.43 -3.22
CA ASN A 96 4.47 13.26 -2.54
C ASN A 96 3.72 12.33 -3.52
N HIS A 97 2.93 12.86 -4.44
CA HIS A 97 2.24 12.06 -5.46
C HIS A 97 3.24 11.38 -6.41
N ARG A 98 4.31 12.09 -6.80
CA ARG A 98 5.39 11.51 -7.63
C ARG A 98 6.10 10.36 -6.93
N ILE A 99 6.46 10.53 -5.65
CA ILE A 99 7.09 9.47 -4.85
C ILE A 99 6.15 8.27 -4.70
N GLN A 100 4.86 8.50 -4.48
CA GLN A 100 3.87 7.42 -4.39
C GLN A 100 3.77 6.64 -5.71
N LEU A 101 3.65 7.33 -6.85
CA LEU A 101 3.64 6.67 -8.17
C LEU A 101 4.95 5.92 -8.45
N ALA A 102 6.10 6.49 -8.08
CA ALA A 102 7.39 5.80 -8.21
C ALA A 102 7.46 4.54 -7.34
N ALA A 103 6.91 4.57 -6.12
CA ALA A 103 6.81 3.39 -5.28
C ALA A 103 5.91 2.32 -5.91
N TYR A 104 4.79 2.69 -6.54
CA TYR A 104 3.97 1.74 -7.31
C TYR A 104 4.69 1.18 -8.54
N ALA A 105 5.44 2.01 -9.27
CA ALA A 105 6.25 1.54 -10.39
C ALA A 105 7.31 0.53 -9.94
N LEU A 106 8.03 0.80 -8.85
CA LEU A 106 8.99 -0.15 -8.27
C LEU A 106 8.31 -1.46 -7.85
N LEU A 107 7.10 -1.40 -7.30
CA LEU A 107 6.32 -2.57 -6.93
C LEU A 107 5.90 -3.39 -8.16
N ILE A 108 5.43 -2.73 -9.23
CA ILE A 108 5.09 -3.36 -10.52
C ILE A 108 6.33 -4.04 -11.11
N GLU A 109 7.41 -3.29 -11.26
CA GLU A 109 8.66 -3.74 -11.91
C GLU A 109 9.24 -4.96 -11.19
N ASP A 110 9.22 -4.96 -9.86
CA ASP A 110 9.75 -6.06 -9.06
C ASP A 110 8.80 -7.28 -9.03
N SER A 111 7.48 -7.05 -9.04
CA SER A 111 6.49 -8.15 -8.96
C SER A 111 6.23 -8.82 -10.30
N LEU A 112 6.25 -8.06 -11.40
CA LEU A 112 5.84 -8.52 -12.73
C LEU A 112 7.00 -8.61 -13.72
N GLY A 113 8.14 -7.98 -13.44
CA GLY A 113 9.26 -7.89 -14.38
C GLY A 113 8.98 -7.02 -15.61
N ILE A 114 7.91 -6.22 -15.58
CA ILE A 114 7.48 -5.31 -16.66
C ILE A 114 7.78 -3.87 -16.25
N ARG A 115 8.24 -3.06 -17.20
CA ARG A 115 8.60 -1.65 -16.95
C ARG A 115 7.39 -0.79 -16.63
N ALA A 116 7.55 0.15 -15.71
CA ALA A 116 6.57 1.20 -15.43
C ALA A 116 7.17 2.61 -15.68
N PRO A 117 7.25 3.05 -16.95
CA PRO A 117 7.98 4.28 -17.31
C PRO A 117 7.23 5.57 -16.92
N ALA A 118 5.92 5.49 -16.75
CA ALA A 118 5.07 6.61 -16.36
C ALA A 118 3.91 6.11 -15.49
N GLY A 119 3.25 7.04 -14.80
CA GLY A 119 2.00 6.81 -14.08
C GLY A 119 1.04 7.97 -14.30
N PHE A 120 -0.17 7.82 -13.76
CA PHE A 120 -1.22 8.82 -13.90
C PHE A 120 -1.78 9.19 -12.54
N VAL A 121 -2.03 10.48 -12.33
CA VAL A 121 -2.88 10.95 -11.23
C VAL A 121 -4.23 11.33 -11.81
N TYR A 122 -5.28 10.65 -11.39
CA TYR A 122 -6.66 11.05 -11.69
C TYR A 122 -7.15 11.98 -10.57
N ARG A 123 -7.47 13.23 -10.91
CA ARG A 123 -7.99 14.20 -9.93
C ARG A 123 -9.50 14.17 -9.94
N VAL A 124 -10.08 13.57 -8.89
CA VAL A 124 -11.51 13.26 -8.84
C VAL A 124 -12.40 14.50 -8.98
N PRO A 125 -12.17 15.61 -8.23
CA PRO A 125 -13.01 16.80 -8.35
C PRO A 125 -12.94 17.45 -9.72
N LEU A 126 -11.76 17.46 -10.34
CA LEU A 126 -11.49 18.11 -11.62
C LEU A 126 -11.83 17.21 -12.83
N LYS A 127 -12.03 15.91 -12.60
CA LYS A 127 -12.32 14.89 -13.63
C LYS A 127 -11.28 14.88 -14.74
N ASP A 128 -10.01 15.07 -14.39
CA ASP A 128 -8.91 15.07 -15.34
C ASP A 128 -7.75 14.17 -14.91
N VAL A 129 -6.86 13.95 -15.87
CA VAL A 129 -5.73 13.03 -15.74
C VAL A 129 -4.44 13.79 -15.99
N VAL A 130 -3.51 13.68 -15.04
CA VAL A 130 -2.16 14.21 -15.18
C VAL A 130 -1.20 13.05 -15.38
N ALA A 131 -0.55 13.01 -16.54
CA ALA A 131 0.53 12.06 -16.82
C ALA A 131 1.81 12.48 -16.08
N VAL A 132 2.50 11.51 -15.50
CA VAL A 132 3.71 11.70 -14.72
C VAL A 132 4.77 10.72 -15.22
N ASP A 133 5.79 11.23 -15.91
CA ASP A 133 7.00 10.44 -16.19
C ASP A 133 7.65 10.03 -14.87
N ILE A 134 7.95 8.74 -14.73
CA ILE A 134 8.61 8.21 -13.54
C ILE A 134 10.10 8.15 -13.86
N ARG A 135 10.84 9.13 -13.36
CA ARG A 135 12.28 9.27 -13.60
C ARG A 135 13.08 8.46 -12.59
N GLU A 136 14.36 8.23 -12.87
CA GLU A 136 15.27 7.60 -11.90
C GLU A 136 15.39 8.40 -10.59
N GLU A 137 15.27 9.73 -10.65
CA GLU A 137 15.22 10.58 -9.46
C GLU A 137 13.98 10.29 -8.58
N ASP A 138 12.83 10.02 -9.21
CA ASP A 138 11.60 9.68 -8.49
C ASP A 138 11.73 8.30 -7.82
N ARG A 139 12.32 7.32 -8.54
CA ARG A 139 12.64 5.99 -7.99
C ARG A 139 13.63 6.09 -6.82
N GLY A 140 14.71 6.84 -7.00
CA GLY A 140 15.70 7.09 -5.94
C GLY A 140 15.09 7.78 -4.72
N SER A 141 14.17 8.73 -4.93
CA SER A 141 13.43 9.37 -3.84
C SER A 141 12.53 8.40 -3.09
N ALA A 142 11.87 7.47 -3.78
CA ALA A 142 11.04 6.44 -3.17
C ALA A 142 11.89 5.42 -2.39
N GLU A 143 12.99 4.93 -2.96
CA GLU A 143 13.91 4.02 -2.27
C GLU A 143 14.53 4.68 -1.02
N ALA A 144 14.94 5.95 -1.11
CA ALA A 144 15.44 6.71 0.03
C ALA A 144 14.39 6.88 1.14
N ALA A 145 13.13 7.17 0.78
CA ALA A 145 12.04 7.26 1.75
C ALA A 145 11.78 5.91 2.44
N ILE A 146 11.78 4.80 1.70
CA ILE A 146 11.64 3.45 2.26
C ILE A 146 12.77 3.14 3.25
N ALA A 147 14.02 3.49 2.89
CA ALA A 147 15.17 3.30 3.76
C ALA A 147 15.08 4.14 5.04
N ALA A 148 14.69 5.41 4.93
CA ALA A 148 14.51 6.30 6.07
C ALA A 148 13.42 5.79 7.04
N ILE A 149 12.26 5.38 6.51
CA ILE A 149 11.16 4.81 7.31
C ILE A 149 11.64 3.56 8.05
N ARG A 150 12.35 2.66 7.38
CA ARG A 150 12.91 1.46 8.00
C ARG A 150 13.89 1.78 9.12
N HIS A 151 14.77 2.74 8.88
CA HIS A 151 15.73 3.16 9.89
C HIS A 151 15.01 3.70 11.13
N SER A 152 14.02 4.59 10.95
CA SER A 152 13.20 5.09 12.06
C SER A 152 12.50 3.98 12.84
N VAL A 153 11.93 2.98 12.17
CA VAL A 153 11.26 1.86 12.84
C VAL A 153 12.25 0.98 13.61
N LEU A 154 13.38 0.62 13.00
CA LEU A 154 14.36 -0.29 13.61
C LEU A 154 15.16 0.36 14.74
N ALA A 155 15.42 1.66 14.63
CA ALA A 155 16.12 2.42 15.65
C ALA A 155 15.17 3.03 16.70
N GLU A 156 13.85 2.81 16.55
CA GLU A 156 12.81 3.45 17.36
C GLU A 156 12.98 4.99 17.43
N ALA A 157 13.50 5.57 16.34
CA ALA A 157 13.89 6.95 16.25
C ALA A 157 12.83 7.75 15.49
N MET A 158 12.24 8.74 16.15
CA MET A 158 11.32 9.67 15.52
C MET A 158 12.06 10.58 14.52
N PRO A 159 11.50 10.85 13.33
CA PRO A 159 12.05 11.86 12.44
C PRO A 159 11.95 13.24 13.11
N GLY A 160 12.84 14.16 12.72
CA GLY A 160 12.76 15.54 13.18
C GLY A 160 11.46 16.24 12.74
N PRO A 161 11.14 17.40 13.36
CA PRO A 161 9.97 18.18 13.01
C PRO A 161 9.93 18.53 11.52
N THR A 162 8.72 18.60 10.95
CA THR A 162 8.55 19.16 9.61
C THR A 162 8.71 20.67 9.63
N ASP A 163 9.44 21.21 8.65
CA ASP A 163 9.53 22.66 8.43
C ASP A 163 8.18 23.28 8.03
N VAL A 164 7.25 22.47 7.49
CA VAL A 164 5.93 22.92 7.03
C VAL A 164 4.93 22.80 8.17
N ARG A 165 4.97 23.75 9.12
CA ARG A 165 4.14 23.74 10.34
C ARG A 165 2.64 23.54 10.10
N ASN A 166 2.11 24.02 8.97
CA ASN A 166 0.70 23.81 8.63
C ASN A 166 0.31 22.33 8.51
N ARG A 167 1.24 21.41 8.22
CA ARG A 167 0.96 19.96 8.21
C ARG A 167 0.60 19.42 9.60
N CYS A 168 1.08 20.06 10.67
CA CYS A 168 0.76 19.65 12.03
C CYS A 168 -0.72 19.89 12.38
N THR A 169 -1.41 20.79 11.67
CA THR A 169 -2.82 21.12 11.95
C THR A 169 -3.76 19.95 11.69
N ALA A 170 -3.48 19.14 10.67
CA ALA A 170 -4.25 17.96 10.26
C ALA A 170 -3.55 16.63 10.60
N CYS A 171 -2.50 16.66 11.42
CA CYS A 171 -1.74 15.46 11.79
C CYS A 171 -2.45 14.71 12.92
N GLU A 172 -2.83 13.45 12.68
CA GLU A 172 -3.48 12.58 13.67
C GLU A 172 -2.57 12.25 14.86
N PHE A 173 -1.26 12.37 14.69
CA PHE A 173 -0.26 12.16 15.76
C PHE A 173 0.02 13.42 16.59
N ARG A 174 -0.68 14.53 16.35
CA ARG A 174 -0.47 15.81 17.05
C ARG A 174 -0.45 15.69 18.57
N ASN A 175 -1.30 14.85 19.16
CA ASN A 175 -1.39 14.67 20.61
C ASN A 175 -0.24 13.84 21.22
N TYR A 176 0.54 13.16 20.37
CA TYR A 176 1.65 12.30 20.78
C TYR A 176 3.01 12.86 20.34
N CYS A 177 3.01 13.88 19.50
CA CYS A 177 4.18 14.51 18.96
C CYS A 177 4.68 15.61 19.90
N ALA A 178 5.94 15.53 20.33
CA ALA A 178 6.59 16.51 21.20
C ALA A 178 7.13 17.74 20.44
N ASP A 179 6.85 17.88 19.15
CA ASP A 179 7.47 18.87 18.27
C ASP A 179 6.62 20.12 17.98
N ILE A 180 5.48 20.23 18.66
CA ILE A 180 4.55 21.36 18.54
C ILE A 180 4.78 22.27 19.74
N TRP A 181 5.52 23.35 19.51
CA TRP A 181 5.75 24.46 20.44
C TRP A 181 4.96 25.68 19.97
#